data_AF-A0A182EK81-F1
#
_entry.id   AF-A0A182EK81-F1
#
_cell.length_a   1.000
_cell.length_b   1.000
_cell.length_c   1.000
_cell.angle_alpha   90.00
_cell.angle_beta   90.00
_cell.angle_gamma   90.00
#
_symmetry.space_group_name_H-M   'P 1'
#
loop_
_entity.id
_entity.type
_entity.pdbx_description
1 polymer ?
#
loop_
_entity_poly.entity_id
_entity_poly.type
_entity_poly.pdbx_seq_one_letter_code
_entity_poly.pdbx_strand_id
1 'polypeptide(L)'
;MKQRQCKQQSGAVGDIGGILDEAKRRQEDERIVLESVYGEDFLDAAQNAWKVWQPLDVILHLKPIESASTASGKIYVSLDLHVKCPKTYPLSETPFLALENVKGISLKDVDKLKQILDNKASSLKGSEVILELCQIVQEFLYERNKPPEGSFFDGMLQQHAAVEHERRKQRVRSEQRDREDIVTFQKMHEEKLLWRKAEESEPTTPVDDSSCKIFSCIDGIQKRLTKSTNDFRRRPNINPFCHEWSAVDCVTVIQEIFQE
;
A
#
# COMPACT_ATOMS: atom_id res chain seq x y z
N MET A 1 84.89 -36.12 27.62
CA MET A 1 84.74 -35.10 26.57
C MET A 1 84.47 -35.82 25.24
N LYS A 2 83.23 -35.79 24.72
CA LYS A 2 82.90 -36.28 23.38
C LYS A 2 82.25 -35.12 22.63
N GLN A 3 82.99 -34.55 21.69
CA GLN A 3 82.50 -33.48 20.82
C GLN A 3 81.42 -34.07 19.90
N ARG A 4 80.21 -33.50 19.99
CA ARG A 4 79.16 -33.73 19.01
C ARG A 4 79.43 -32.79 17.83
N GLN A 5 79.92 -33.34 16.72
CA GLN A 5 79.93 -32.63 15.45
C GLN A 5 78.48 -32.51 14.97
N CYS A 6 77.95 -31.29 15.03
CA CYS A 6 76.70 -30.94 14.39
C CYS A 6 76.97 -30.86 12.88
N LYS A 7 76.39 -31.82 12.15
CA LYS A 7 76.47 -31.92 10.71
C LYS A 7 75.65 -30.76 10.13
N GLN A 8 76.31 -29.71 9.67
CA GLN A 8 75.66 -28.66 8.90
C GLN A 8 75.17 -29.26 7.59
N GLN A 9 73.85 -29.46 7.48
CA GLN A 9 73.21 -29.68 6.19
C GLN A 9 73.07 -28.33 5.50
N SER A 10 74.01 -28.08 4.60
CA SER A 10 73.87 -27.11 3.51
C SER A 10 72.99 -27.73 2.43
N GLY A 11 71.95 -27.01 2.02
CA GLY A 11 71.02 -27.49 0.99
C GLY A 11 69.74 -26.67 0.86
N ALA A 12 69.84 -25.33 0.80
CA ALA A 12 68.71 -24.46 0.50
C ALA A 12 68.65 -24.18 -1.01
N VAL A 13 68.27 -25.21 -1.79
CA VAL A 13 67.70 -25.04 -3.14
C VAL A 13 66.39 -25.82 -3.11
N GLY A 14 65.43 -25.27 -2.36
CA GLY A 14 64.11 -25.85 -2.17
C GLY A 14 63.21 -25.55 -3.37
N ASP A 15 62.99 -26.58 -4.17
CA ASP A 15 61.68 -26.99 -4.70
C ASP A 15 60.73 -25.91 -5.26
N ILE A 16 61.13 -25.25 -6.36
CA ILE A 16 60.23 -24.37 -7.14
C ILE A 16 59.04 -25.17 -7.70
N GLY A 17 59.21 -26.48 -7.96
CA GLY A 17 58.16 -27.36 -8.45
C GLY A 17 57.03 -27.55 -7.46
N GLY A 18 57.36 -27.89 -6.20
CA GLY A 18 56.36 -28.06 -5.13
C GLY A 18 55.57 -26.79 -4.81
N ILE A 19 56.21 -25.61 -4.89
CA ILE A 19 55.53 -24.32 -4.66
C ILE A 19 54.48 -24.06 -5.74
N LEU A 20 54.81 -24.32 -7.00
CA LEU A 20 53.89 -24.11 -8.11
C LEU A 20 52.73 -25.12 -8.09
N ASP A 21 53.01 -26.37 -7.75
CA ASP A 21 51.97 -27.39 -7.61
C ASP A 21 51.00 -27.06 -6.46
N GLU A 22 51.51 -26.55 -5.33
CA GLU A 22 50.65 -26.10 -4.22
C GLU A 22 49.80 -24.89 -4.61
N ALA A 23 50.40 -23.87 -5.24
CA ALA A 23 49.66 -22.71 -5.72
C ALA A 23 48.54 -23.12 -6.71
N LYS A 24 48.86 -24.05 -7.61
CA LYS A 24 47.91 -24.62 -8.56
C LYS A 24 46.74 -25.30 -7.85
N ARG A 25 46.99 -26.15 -6.84
CA ARG A 25 45.91 -26.83 -6.10
C ARG A 25 45.00 -25.82 -5.41
N ARG A 26 45.58 -24.83 -4.73
CA ARG A 26 44.81 -23.79 -4.02
C ARG A 26 43.96 -22.92 -4.94
N GLN A 27 44.49 -22.58 -6.13
CA GLN A 27 43.71 -21.87 -7.14
C GLN A 27 42.53 -22.69 -7.67
N GLU A 28 42.72 -24.00 -7.87
CA GLU A 28 41.63 -24.88 -8.32
C GLU A 28 40.56 -25.04 -7.22
N ASP A 29 40.98 -25.19 -5.96
CA ASP A 29 40.05 -25.26 -4.83
C ASP A 29 39.23 -23.97 -4.71
N GLU A 30 39.86 -22.79 -4.84
CA GLU A 30 39.16 -21.50 -4.84
C GLU A 30 38.22 -21.36 -6.05
N ARG A 31 38.62 -21.83 -7.24
CA ARG A 31 37.76 -21.87 -8.43
C ARG A 31 36.48 -22.67 -8.17
N ILE A 32 36.60 -23.88 -7.60
CA ILE A 32 35.46 -24.75 -7.30
C ILE A 32 34.51 -24.08 -6.30
N VAL A 33 35.05 -23.41 -5.28
CA VAL A 33 34.26 -22.65 -4.31
C VAL A 33 33.50 -21.51 -5.00
N LEU A 34 34.15 -20.72 -5.84
CA LEU A 34 33.53 -19.60 -6.56
C LEU A 34 32.43 -20.08 -7.52
N GLU A 35 32.70 -21.13 -8.30
CA GLU A 35 31.73 -21.75 -9.21
C GLU A 35 30.50 -22.27 -8.42
N SER A 36 30.72 -22.86 -7.24
CA SER A 36 29.63 -23.36 -6.39
C SER A 36 28.78 -22.25 -5.76
N VAL A 37 29.40 -21.12 -5.40
CA VAL A 37 28.71 -20.00 -4.74
C VAL A 37 27.96 -19.12 -5.74
N TYR A 38 28.58 -18.82 -6.88
CA TYR A 38 28.06 -17.85 -7.84
C TYR A 38 27.34 -18.49 -9.03
N GLY A 39 27.59 -19.78 -9.32
CA GLY A 39 26.89 -20.52 -10.38
C GLY A 39 26.94 -19.80 -11.72
N GLU A 40 25.78 -19.34 -12.19
CA GLU A 40 25.64 -18.63 -13.48
C GLU A 40 26.31 -17.24 -13.50
N ASP A 41 26.53 -16.62 -12.35
CA ASP A 41 27.23 -15.32 -12.24
C ASP A 41 28.76 -15.48 -12.28
N PHE A 42 29.29 -16.72 -12.36
CA PHE A 42 30.71 -17.04 -12.55
C PHE A 42 31.03 -17.33 -14.02
N LEU A 43 32.01 -16.61 -14.58
CA LEU A 43 32.48 -16.81 -15.94
C LEU A 43 33.97 -17.09 -15.96
N ASP A 44 34.35 -18.22 -16.56
CA ASP A 44 35.76 -18.55 -16.80
C ASP A 44 36.27 -17.77 -18.03
N ALA A 45 37.20 -16.85 -17.79
CA ALA A 45 37.79 -16.02 -18.85
C ALA A 45 39.02 -16.69 -19.49
N ALA A 46 39.51 -17.80 -18.93
CA ALA A 46 40.62 -18.54 -19.49
C ALA A 46 40.19 -19.24 -20.80
N GLN A 47 40.55 -18.64 -21.94
CA GLN A 47 40.33 -19.26 -23.25
C GLN A 47 41.28 -20.44 -23.49
N ASN A 48 40.90 -21.62 -22.99
CA ASN A 48 41.71 -22.82 -23.13
C ASN A 48 41.09 -23.80 -24.13
N ALA A 49 41.52 -23.72 -25.39
CA ALA A 49 41.22 -24.74 -26.40
C ALA A 49 42.03 -26.05 -26.20
N TRP A 50 43.01 -26.06 -25.29
CA TRP A 50 43.94 -27.16 -25.05
C TRP A 50 43.95 -27.58 -23.57
N LYS A 51 44.13 -28.88 -23.28
CA LYS A 51 44.15 -29.48 -21.92
C LYS A 51 45.40 -29.13 -21.09
N VAL A 52 45.81 -27.87 -21.08
CA VAL A 52 46.93 -27.37 -20.27
C VAL A 52 46.39 -26.49 -19.16
N TRP A 53 46.87 -26.71 -17.93
CA TRP A 53 46.47 -25.89 -16.79
C TRP A 53 46.90 -24.43 -16.97
N GLN A 54 46.01 -23.50 -16.61
CA GLN A 54 46.28 -22.07 -16.56
C GLN A 54 45.96 -21.52 -15.17
N PRO A 55 46.63 -20.42 -14.76
CA PRO A 55 46.23 -19.67 -13.58
C PRO A 55 44.79 -19.19 -13.69
N LEU A 56 44.17 -18.99 -12.53
CA LEU A 56 42.78 -18.56 -12.43
C LEU A 56 42.57 -17.19 -13.12
N ASP A 57 41.73 -17.14 -14.15
CA ASP A 57 41.31 -15.93 -14.85
C ASP A 57 39.78 -15.97 -14.98
N VAL A 58 39.08 -15.18 -14.15
CA VAL A 58 37.63 -15.29 -13.98
C VAL A 58 36.97 -13.93 -13.93
N ILE A 59 35.73 -13.88 -14.38
CA ILE A 59 34.86 -12.71 -14.31
C ILE A 59 33.64 -13.09 -13.46
N LEU A 60 33.39 -12.32 -12.41
CA LEU A 60 32.28 -12.51 -11.48
C LEU A 60 31.28 -11.36 -11.64
N HIS A 61 30.05 -11.68 -12.03
CA HIS A 61 28.98 -10.69 -12.16
C HIS A 61 28.35 -10.41 -10.80
N LEU A 62 28.69 -9.28 -10.19
CA LEU A 62 28.30 -8.96 -8.82
C LEU A 62 27.13 -7.98 -8.77
N LYS A 63 26.15 -8.35 -7.93
CA LYS A 63 24.95 -7.58 -7.62
C LYS A 63 24.89 -7.31 -6.10
N PRO A 64 24.17 -6.27 -5.66
CA PRO A 64 23.89 -6.04 -4.25
C PRO A 64 23.40 -7.31 -3.55
N ILE A 65 23.82 -7.54 -2.31
CA ILE A 65 23.31 -8.66 -1.53
C ILE A 65 21.78 -8.53 -1.40
N GLU A 66 21.04 -9.58 -1.76
CA GLU A 66 19.58 -9.61 -1.67
C GLU A 66 19.16 -9.65 -0.19
N SER A 67 19.10 -8.48 0.44
CA SER A 67 18.46 -8.36 1.75
C SER A 67 16.95 -8.21 1.55
N ALA A 68 16.18 -9.02 2.27
CA ALA A 68 14.73 -8.95 2.37
C ALA A 68 14.19 -7.56 2.81
N SER A 69 15.08 -6.64 3.19
CA SER A 69 14.81 -5.27 3.62
C SER A 69 14.76 -4.23 2.48
N THR A 70 15.18 -4.56 1.26
CA THR A 70 15.03 -3.62 0.13
C THR A 70 13.59 -3.65 -0.36
N ALA A 71 12.84 -2.58 -0.06
CA ALA A 71 11.39 -2.43 -0.25
C ALA A 71 10.84 -2.63 -1.69
N SER A 72 11.68 -3.02 -2.66
CA SER A 72 11.23 -3.30 -4.03
C SER A 72 11.96 -4.44 -4.76
N GLY A 73 13.00 -5.08 -4.18
CA GLY A 73 13.78 -6.13 -4.86
C GLY A 73 14.44 -5.69 -6.18
N LYS A 74 14.51 -4.39 -6.45
CA LYS A 74 15.06 -3.83 -7.69
C LYS A 74 16.55 -3.57 -7.53
N ILE A 75 17.31 -4.04 -8.51
CA ILE A 75 18.76 -3.86 -8.61
C ILE A 75 19.03 -2.69 -9.54
N TYR A 76 19.62 -1.62 -9.01
CA TYR A 76 20.00 -0.41 -9.78
C TYR A 76 21.49 -0.35 -10.08
N VAL A 77 22.29 -1.12 -9.33
CA VAL A 77 23.75 -1.14 -9.44
C VAL A 77 24.25 -2.56 -9.67
N SER A 78 25.28 -2.70 -10.50
CA SER A 78 25.95 -3.99 -10.75
C SER A 78 27.35 -3.71 -11.30
N LEU A 79 28.27 -4.65 -11.15
CA LEU A 79 29.58 -4.59 -11.80
C LEU A 79 30.16 -5.99 -12.02
N ASP A 80 31.14 -6.09 -12.92
CA ASP A 80 31.89 -7.31 -13.14
C ASP A 80 33.26 -7.18 -12.48
N LEU A 81 33.58 -8.12 -11.58
CA LEU A 81 34.89 -8.23 -10.96
C LEU A 81 35.71 -9.24 -11.77
N HIS A 82 36.70 -8.73 -12.51
CA HIS A 82 37.64 -9.52 -13.28
C HIS A 82 38.90 -9.75 -12.46
N VAL A 83 39.21 -11.02 -12.21
CA VAL A 83 40.31 -11.45 -11.35
C VAL A 83 41.28 -12.29 -12.15
N LYS A 84 42.53 -11.84 -12.23
CA LYS A 84 43.63 -12.56 -12.88
C LYS A 84 44.69 -12.94 -11.86
N CYS A 85 44.81 -14.23 -11.60
CA CYS A 85 45.77 -14.76 -10.65
C CYS A 85 47.12 -15.03 -11.33
N PRO A 86 48.25 -14.63 -10.73
CA PRO A 86 49.56 -15.12 -11.14
C PRO A 86 49.70 -16.61 -10.79
N LYS A 87 50.67 -17.29 -11.41
CA LYS A 87 50.97 -18.72 -11.17
C LYS A 87 51.31 -19.04 -9.71
N THR A 88 51.74 -18.03 -8.96
CA THR A 88 52.25 -18.13 -7.59
C THR A 88 51.23 -17.68 -6.54
N TYR A 89 50.04 -17.22 -6.94
CA TYR A 89 48.95 -16.90 -6.02
C TYR A 89 48.35 -18.19 -5.43
N PRO A 90 47.91 -18.20 -4.14
CA PRO A 90 47.97 -17.11 -3.17
C PRO A 90 49.29 -16.97 -2.39
N LEU A 91 50.29 -17.81 -2.68
CA LEU A 91 51.49 -17.97 -1.85
C LEU A 91 52.39 -16.73 -1.79
N SER A 92 52.79 -16.20 -2.94
CA SER A 92 53.79 -15.09 -2.99
C SER A 92 53.33 -13.82 -3.69
N GLU A 93 52.23 -13.86 -4.42
CA GLU A 93 51.70 -12.73 -5.17
C GLU A 93 50.18 -12.61 -4.96
N THR A 94 49.66 -11.40 -5.18
CA THR A 94 48.24 -11.07 -5.09
C THR A 94 47.61 -11.09 -6.48
N PRO A 95 46.28 -11.30 -6.60
CA PRO A 95 45.61 -11.28 -7.89
C PRO A 95 45.56 -9.86 -8.46
N PHE A 96 45.53 -9.74 -9.79
CA PHE A 96 45.25 -8.50 -10.48
C PHE A 96 43.72 -8.33 -10.59
N LEU A 97 43.24 -7.16 -10.16
CA LEU A 97 41.81 -6.86 -10.09
C LEU A 97 41.44 -5.76 -11.09
N ALA A 98 40.41 -6.02 -11.90
CA ALA A 98 39.78 -5.05 -12.77
C ALA A 98 38.26 -4.99 -12.53
N LEU A 99 37.71 -3.78 -12.52
CA LEU A 99 36.28 -3.53 -12.38
C LEU A 99 35.72 -3.17 -13.75
N GLU A 100 34.88 -4.03 -14.31
CA GLU A 100 34.32 -3.93 -15.65
C GLU A 100 32.78 -3.80 -15.61
N ASN A 101 32.18 -3.42 -16.73
CA ASN A 101 30.72 -3.35 -16.92
C ASN A 101 29.93 -2.68 -15.78
N VAL A 102 30.52 -1.62 -15.21
CA VAL A 102 29.95 -0.91 -14.06
C VAL A 102 28.65 -0.20 -14.43
N LYS A 103 27.59 -0.44 -13.66
CA LYS A 103 26.27 0.20 -13.81
C LYS A 103 25.84 0.84 -12.49
N GLY A 104 25.35 2.08 -12.58
CA GLY A 104 24.76 2.79 -11.43
C GLY A 104 25.74 3.26 -10.35
N ILE A 105 27.05 3.19 -10.60
CA ILE A 105 28.10 3.64 -9.67
C ILE A 105 28.88 4.79 -10.30
N SER A 106 29.25 5.79 -9.49
CA SER A 106 30.07 6.91 -9.96
C SER A 106 31.53 6.49 -10.16
N LEU A 107 32.24 7.10 -11.11
CA LEU A 107 33.66 6.78 -11.37
C LEU A 107 34.54 6.97 -10.12
N LYS A 108 34.27 8.00 -9.31
CA LYS A 108 34.99 8.24 -8.04
C LYS A 108 34.82 7.08 -7.06
N ASP A 109 33.63 6.48 -7.05
CA ASP A 109 33.31 5.35 -6.18
C ASP A 109 33.92 4.06 -6.70
N VAL A 110 34.02 3.88 -8.01
CA VAL A 110 34.77 2.77 -8.63
C VAL A 110 36.24 2.85 -8.26
N ASP A 111 36.86 4.03 -8.35
CA ASP A 111 38.25 4.23 -7.95
C ASP A 111 38.46 3.93 -6.46
N LYS A 112 37.54 4.41 -5.60
CA LYS A 112 37.56 4.12 -4.17
C LYS A 112 37.41 2.62 -3.89
N LEU A 113 36.47 1.95 -4.55
CA LEU A 113 36.25 0.52 -4.41
C LEU A 113 37.50 -0.25 -4.84
N LYS A 114 38.11 0.12 -5.97
CA LYS A 114 39.36 -0.49 -6.44
C LYS A 114 40.47 -0.38 -5.39
N GLN A 115 40.66 0.81 -4.79
CA GLN A 115 41.64 1.00 -3.72
C GLN A 115 41.36 0.13 -2.48
N ILE A 116 40.09 -0.02 -2.09
CA ILE A 116 39.69 -0.88 -0.98
C ILE A 116 40.06 -2.34 -1.28
N LEU A 117 39.77 -2.81 -2.50
CA LEU A 117 40.06 -4.17 -2.93
C LEU A 117 41.58 -4.43 -3.02
N ASP A 118 42.35 -3.52 -3.61
CA ASP A 118 43.82 -3.63 -3.71
C ASP A 118 44.47 -3.70 -2.31
N ASN A 119 44.00 -2.88 -1.37
CA ASN A 119 44.46 -2.90 0.02
C ASN A 119 44.09 -4.21 0.72
N LYS A 120 42.86 -4.71 0.53
CA LYS A 120 42.41 -5.97 1.13
C LYS A 120 43.20 -7.15 0.58
N ALA A 121 43.39 -7.23 -0.74
CA ALA A 121 44.20 -8.27 -1.38
C ALA A 121 45.65 -8.26 -0.86
N SER A 122 46.23 -7.07 -0.66
CA SER A 122 47.56 -6.93 -0.08
C SER A 122 47.63 -7.37 1.39
N SER A 123 46.59 -7.09 2.17
CA SER A 123 46.52 -7.45 3.60
C SER A 123 46.37 -8.94 3.85
N LEU A 124 45.69 -9.64 2.94
CA LEU A 124 45.41 -11.08 3.03
C LEU A 124 46.35 -11.92 2.15
N LYS A 125 47.50 -11.36 1.77
CA LYS A 125 48.53 -12.07 1.02
C LYS A 125 48.97 -13.34 1.76
N GLY A 126 48.98 -14.48 1.05
CA GLY A 126 49.26 -15.80 1.61
C GLY A 126 48.02 -16.69 1.77
N SER A 127 46.82 -16.12 1.58
CA SER A 127 45.52 -16.81 1.65
C SER A 127 44.70 -16.56 0.39
N GLU A 128 43.71 -17.42 0.16
CA GLU A 128 42.64 -17.22 -0.83
C GLU A 128 41.80 -16.00 -0.44
N VAL A 129 41.65 -15.03 -1.35
CA VAL A 129 41.01 -13.74 -1.05
C VAL A 129 39.80 -13.43 -1.92
N ILE A 130 39.56 -14.16 -3.01
CA ILE A 130 38.62 -13.75 -4.04
C ILE A 130 37.19 -13.70 -3.48
N LEU A 131 36.79 -14.70 -2.69
CA LEU A 131 35.47 -14.73 -2.07
C LEU A 131 35.25 -13.51 -1.14
N GLU A 132 36.26 -13.15 -0.37
CA GLU A 132 36.21 -11.98 0.53
C GLU A 132 36.11 -10.67 -0.28
N LEU A 133 36.85 -10.56 -1.39
CA LEU A 133 36.75 -9.41 -2.28
C LEU A 133 35.34 -9.28 -2.87
N CYS A 134 34.72 -10.39 -3.27
CA CYS A 134 33.35 -10.37 -3.76
C CYS A 134 32.35 -9.90 -2.69
N GLN A 135 32.49 -10.36 -1.44
CA GLN A 135 31.63 -9.90 -0.34
C GLN A 135 31.75 -8.39 -0.12
N ILE A 136 32.96 -7.85 -0.11
CA ILE A 136 33.21 -6.40 0.02
C ILE A 136 32.54 -5.63 -1.13
N VAL A 137 32.64 -6.14 -2.35
CA VAL A 137 31.96 -5.52 -3.51
C VAL A 137 30.44 -5.56 -3.31
N GLN A 138 29.87 -6.71 -2.95
CA GLN A 138 28.42 -6.85 -2.78
C GLN A 138 27.87 -5.97 -1.65
N GLU A 139 28.62 -5.81 -0.56
CA GLU A 139 28.31 -4.87 0.53
C GLU A 139 28.37 -3.42 0.03
N PHE A 140 29.42 -3.05 -0.71
CA PHE A 140 29.54 -1.72 -1.29
C PHE A 140 28.40 -1.41 -2.27
N LEU A 141 28.03 -2.38 -3.12
CA LEU A 141 26.89 -2.27 -4.04
C LEU A 141 25.58 -2.08 -3.27
N TYR A 142 25.40 -2.80 -2.17
CA TYR A 142 24.21 -2.67 -1.32
C TYR A 142 24.06 -1.24 -0.76
N GLU A 143 25.13 -0.64 -0.23
CA GLU A 143 25.09 0.73 0.28
C GLU A 143 24.77 1.78 -0.81
N ARG A 144 25.15 1.49 -2.05
CA ARG A 144 24.98 2.41 -3.19
C ARG A 144 23.77 2.10 -4.05
N ASN A 145 23.00 1.05 -3.74
CA ASN A 145 21.79 0.68 -4.46
C ASN A 145 20.63 1.64 -4.17
N LYS A 146 20.78 2.89 -4.62
CA LYS A 146 19.75 3.91 -4.54
C LYS A 146 18.95 3.92 -5.83
N PRO A 147 17.62 4.11 -5.77
CA PRO A 147 16.85 4.34 -6.98
C PRO A 147 17.44 5.58 -7.70
N PRO A 148 17.53 5.57 -9.04
CA PRO A 148 18.06 6.70 -9.79
C PRO A 148 17.28 7.97 -9.44
N GLU A 149 18.02 9.03 -9.08
CA GLU A 149 17.43 10.32 -8.73
C GLU A 149 16.83 10.95 -10.00
N GLY A 150 15.50 10.88 -10.13
CA GLY A 150 14.80 11.39 -11.31
C GLY A 150 13.28 11.18 -11.31
N SER A 151 12.55 12.17 -10.80
CA SER A 151 11.26 12.77 -11.20
C SER A 151 10.02 11.93 -11.62
N PHE A 152 10.11 10.64 -11.95
CA PHE A 152 8.94 9.86 -12.36
C PHE A 152 8.40 8.98 -11.23
N PHE A 153 9.28 8.43 -10.39
CA PHE A 153 8.86 7.56 -9.30
C PHE A 153 8.09 8.32 -8.21
N ASP A 154 8.61 9.48 -7.78
CA ASP A 154 7.92 10.32 -6.80
C ASP A 154 6.61 10.90 -7.36
N GLY A 155 6.64 11.36 -8.61
CA GLY A 155 5.44 11.85 -9.30
C GLY A 155 4.35 10.78 -9.46
N MET A 156 4.71 9.56 -9.87
CA MET A 156 3.77 8.44 -9.96
C MET A 156 3.26 8.00 -8.60
N LEU A 157 4.10 7.99 -7.57
CA LEU A 157 3.69 7.59 -6.22
C LEU A 157 2.68 8.60 -5.64
N GLN A 158 2.93 9.90 -5.82
CA GLN A 158 2.00 10.97 -5.46
C GLN A 158 0.71 10.89 -6.28
N GLN A 159 0.79 10.64 -7.59
CA GLN A 159 -0.38 10.50 -8.45
C GLN A 159 -1.22 9.28 -8.06
N HIS A 160 -0.60 8.14 -7.75
CA HIS A 160 -1.30 6.94 -7.28
C HIS A 160 -1.98 7.18 -5.94
N ALA A 161 -1.29 7.83 -5.00
CA ALA A 161 -1.87 8.22 -3.71
C ALA A 161 -3.06 9.19 -3.90
N ALA A 162 -2.95 10.17 -4.79
CA ALA A 162 -4.03 11.10 -5.11
C ALA A 162 -5.24 10.42 -5.75
N VAL A 163 -5.02 9.49 -6.69
CA VAL A 163 -6.10 8.72 -7.35
C VAL A 163 -6.81 7.81 -6.35
N GLU A 164 -6.08 7.10 -5.50
CA GLU A 164 -6.66 6.27 -4.42
C GLU A 164 -7.48 7.12 -3.44
N HIS A 165 -6.95 8.27 -3.04
CA HIS A 165 -7.64 9.17 -2.13
C HIS A 165 -8.94 9.73 -2.75
N GLU A 166 -8.92 10.07 -4.04
CA GLU A 166 -10.11 10.51 -4.76
C GLU A 166 -11.13 9.38 -4.93
N ARG A 167 -10.70 8.16 -5.28
CA ARG A 167 -11.60 6.99 -5.34
C ARG A 167 -12.24 6.72 -4.00
N ARG A 168 -11.49 6.81 -2.90
CA ARG A 168 -12.01 6.62 -1.55
C ARG A 168 -13.04 7.70 -1.19
N LYS A 169 -12.74 8.97 -1.50
CA LYS A 169 -13.72 10.07 -1.34
C LYS A 169 -14.99 9.84 -2.15
N GLN A 170 -14.87 9.39 -3.40
CA GLN A 170 -16.02 9.11 -4.24
C GLN A 170 -16.89 7.98 -3.69
N ARG A 171 -16.28 6.89 -3.20
CA ARG A 171 -17.03 5.79 -2.54
C ARG A 171 -17.76 6.27 -1.29
N VAL A 172 -17.10 7.04 -0.42
CA VAL A 172 -17.76 7.60 0.77
C VAL A 172 -18.92 8.52 0.37
N ARG A 173 -18.75 9.35 -0.66
CA ARG A 173 -19.81 10.23 -1.17
C ARG A 173 -20.95 9.49 -1.87
N SER A 174 -20.71 8.34 -2.49
CA SER A 174 -21.78 7.52 -3.06
C SER A 174 -22.54 6.80 -1.95
N GLU A 175 -21.83 6.15 -1.02
CA GLU A 175 -22.43 5.47 0.13
C GLU A 175 -23.27 6.43 1.00
N GLN A 176 -22.82 7.68 1.17
CA GLN A 176 -23.58 8.69 1.87
C GLN A 176 -24.87 9.06 1.12
N ARG A 177 -24.80 9.26 -0.20
CA ARG A 177 -26.00 9.51 -1.03
C ARG A 177 -26.97 8.35 -0.98
N ASP A 178 -26.49 7.12 -1.11
CA ASP A 178 -27.34 5.93 -1.04
C ASP A 178 -28.05 5.84 0.33
N ARG A 179 -27.37 6.18 1.43
CA ARG A 179 -27.99 6.25 2.76
C ARG A 179 -29.04 7.36 2.85
N GLU A 180 -28.76 8.54 2.32
CA GLU A 180 -29.70 9.66 2.27
C GLU A 180 -30.93 9.30 1.44
N ASP A 181 -30.77 8.61 0.31
CA ASP A 181 -31.85 8.14 -0.56
C ASP A 181 -32.73 7.09 0.16
N ILE A 182 -32.14 6.16 0.90
CA ILE A 182 -32.89 5.19 1.72
C ILE A 182 -33.70 5.90 2.81
N VAL A 183 -33.10 6.85 3.52
CA VAL A 183 -33.77 7.61 4.59
C VAL A 183 -34.90 8.47 4.03
N THR A 184 -34.68 9.15 2.91
CA THR A 184 -35.72 9.97 2.26
C THR A 184 -36.86 9.11 1.75
N PHE A 185 -36.58 7.95 1.16
CA PHE A 185 -37.61 6.99 0.73
C PHE A 185 -38.44 6.48 1.90
N GLN A 186 -37.81 6.08 3.01
CA GLN A 186 -38.51 5.64 4.22
C GLN A 186 -39.41 6.74 4.77
N LYS A 187 -38.91 7.98 4.87
CA LYS A 187 -39.67 9.13 5.35
C LYS A 187 -40.88 9.44 4.47
N MET A 188 -40.72 9.42 3.14
CA MET A 188 -41.84 9.60 2.21
C MET A 188 -42.88 8.49 2.35
N HIS A 189 -42.46 7.24 2.57
CA HIS A 189 -43.36 6.12 2.77
C HIS A 189 -44.16 6.26 4.09
N GLU A 190 -43.50 6.61 5.18
CA GLU A 190 -44.15 6.89 6.47
C GLU A 190 -45.14 8.05 6.37
N GLU A 191 -44.75 9.15 5.73
CA GLU A 191 -45.64 10.29 5.49
C GLU A 191 -46.89 9.88 4.69
N LYS A 192 -46.71 9.09 3.63
CA LYS A 192 -47.83 8.57 2.82
C LYS A 192 -48.77 7.66 3.63
N LEU A 193 -48.25 6.86 4.55
CA LEU A 193 -49.06 6.03 5.45
C LEU A 193 -49.85 6.88 6.46
N LEU A 194 -49.23 7.93 7.01
CA LEU A 194 -49.87 8.87 7.93
C LEU A 194 -51.03 9.61 7.24
N TRP A 195 -50.83 10.09 6.00
CA TRP A 195 -51.89 10.75 5.23
C TRP A 195 -53.07 9.81 4.95
N ARG A 196 -52.82 8.56 4.54
CA ARG A 196 -53.90 7.56 4.35
C ARG A 196 -54.68 7.32 5.63
N LYS A 197 -53.97 7.15 6.75
CA LYS A 197 -54.61 6.94 8.06
C LYS A 197 -55.42 8.15 8.50
N ALA A 198 -54.95 9.37 8.21
CA ALA A 198 -55.68 10.60 8.49
C ALA A 198 -56.98 10.68 7.67
N GLU A 199 -56.92 10.34 6.38
CA GLU A 199 -58.08 10.28 5.47
C GLU A 199 -59.10 9.21 5.89
N GLU A 200 -58.64 8.03 6.34
CA GLU A 200 -59.51 6.97 6.87
C GLU A 200 -60.05 7.28 8.28
N SER A 201 -59.32 8.09 9.05
CA SER A 201 -59.72 8.58 10.37
C SER A 201 -60.55 9.87 10.31
N GLU A 202 -60.70 10.49 9.13
CA GLU A 202 -61.76 11.48 8.96
C GLU A 202 -63.03 10.75 9.35
N PRO A 203 -63.67 11.15 10.47
CA PRO A 203 -64.86 10.49 10.89
C PRO A 203 -65.87 10.81 9.80
N THR A 204 -66.13 9.83 8.93
CA THR A 204 -67.43 9.69 8.31
C THR A 204 -68.33 9.34 9.49
N THR A 205 -68.63 10.31 10.36
CA THR A 205 -69.75 10.20 11.25
C THR A 205 -70.92 10.04 10.28
N PRO A 206 -71.62 8.89 10.24
CA PRO A 206 -73.02 8.99 9.89
C PRO A 206 -73.55 10.02 10.89
N VAL A 207 -73.97 11.19 10.40
CA VAL A 207 -74.63 12.19 11.23
C VAL A 207 -75.74 11.41 11.93
N ASP A 208 -75.61 11.28 13.24
CA ASP A 208 -76.56 10.55 14.07
C ASP A 208 -77.89 11.31 13.98
N ASP A 209 -78.72 10.92 13.01
CA ASP A 209 -80.02 11.51 12.67
C ASP A 209 -81.04 11.33 13.82
N SER A 210 -80.63 10.66 14.90
CA SER A 210 -81.43 10.38 16.09
C SER A 210 -81.72 11.61 16.97
N SER A 211 -81.06 12.75 16.73
CA SER A 211 -81.25 13.99 17.53
C SER A 211 -81.93 15.14 16.80
N CYS A 212 -82.13 15.05 15.48
CA CYS A 212 -82.73 16.14 14.72
C CYS A 212 -84.25 16.20 14.97
N LYS A 213 -84.76 17.39 15.33
CA LYS A 213 -86.20 17.65 15.47
C LYS A 213 -86.69 18.46 14.28
N ILE A 214 -87.94 18.21 13.89
CA ILE A 214 -88.57 18.88 12.78
C ILE A 214 -89.38 20.07 13.30
N PHE A 215 -89.13 21.25 12.73
CA PHE A 215 -89.80 22.50 13.09
C PHE A 215 -90.48 23.10 11.87
N SER A 216 -91.69 23.60 12.06
CA SER A 216 -92.43 24.32 11.04
C SER A 216 -92.23 25.82 11.23
N CYS A 217 -91.63 26.48 10.24
CA CYS A 217 -91.54 27.93 10.20
C CYS A 217 -92.92 28.56 10.01
N ILE A 218 -93.04 29.84 10.36
CA ILE A 218 -94.27 30.64 10.21
C ILE A 218 -94.73 30.66 8.73
N ASP A 219 -93.77 30.53 7.82
CA ASP A 219 -93.88 30.53 6.38
C ASP A 219 -94.39 29.17 5.81
N GLY A 220 -94.62 28.17 6.66
CA GLY A 220 -95.07 26.83 6.30
C GLY A 220 -93.96 25.87 5.87
N ILE A 221 -92.71 26.33 5.81
CA ILE A 221 -91.54 25.50 5.46
C ILE A 221 -91.14 24.66 6.66
N GLN A 222 -90.87 23.39 6.43
CA GLN A 222 -90.45 22.44 7.46
C GLN A 222 -88.92 22.28 7.43
N LYS A 223 -88.25 22.57 8.55
CA LYS A 223 -86.79 22.46 8.69
C LYS A 223 -86.41 21.39 9.72
N ARG A 224 -85.31 20.68 9.45
CA ARG A 224 -84.77 19.64 10.34
C ARG A 224 -83.51 20.16 11.03
N LEU A 225 -83.63 20.44 12.32
CA LEU A 225 -82.64 21.20 13.08
C LEU A 225 -82.09 20.36 14.24
N THR A 226 -80.80 20.53 14.54
CA THR A 226 -80.17 20.03 15.78
C THR A 226 -79.55 21.19 16.56
N LYS A 227 -79.58 21.11 17.90
CA LYS A 227 -79.07 22.18 18.77
C LYS A 227 -77.55 22.22 18.68
N SER A 228 -77.00 23.37 18.29
CA SER A 228 -75.55 23.56 18.21
C SER A 228 -74.99 23.81 19.62
N THR A 229 -73.91 23.11 19.97
CA THR A 229 -73.15 23.34 21.21
C THR A 229 -71.96 24.27 21.02
N ASN A 230 -71.75 24.80 19.81
CA ASN A 230 -70.66 25.73 19.55
C ASN A 230 -70.96 27.10 20.15
N ASP A 231 -70.03 27.62 20.96
CA ASP A 231 -70.12 28.91 21.64
C ASP A 231 -70.11 30.07 20.63
N PHE A 232 -71.31 30.53 20.27
CA PHE A 232 -71.47 31.76 19.50
C PHE A 232 -71.40 32.98 20.43
N ARG A 233 -70.81 34.09 19.95
CA ARG A 233 -70.84 35.38 20.67
C ARG A 233 -72.27 35.91 20.74
N ARG A 234 -72.93 35.75 21.88
CA ARG A 234 -74.23 36.39 22.19
C ARG A 234 -74.19 37.88 21.88
N ARG A 235 -75.28 38.43 21.36
CA ARG A 235 -75.38 39.88 21.11
C ARG A 235 -75.26 40.63 22.45
N PRO A 236 -74.60 41.80 22.51
CA PRO A 236 -74.24 42.43 23.79
C PRO A 236 -75.42 43.04 24.59
N ASN A 237 -76.67 42.94 24.12
CA ASN A 237 -77.80 43.66 24.69
C ASN A 237 -79.12 42.86 24.53
N ILE A 238 -79.16 41.67 25.12
CA ILE A 238 -80.37 40.84 25.15
C ILE A 238 -81.21 41.22 26.39
N ASN A 239 -82.52 41.41 26.19
CA ASN A 239 -83.48 41.60 27.27
C ASN A 239 -83.39 40.41 28.25
N PRO A 240 -83.32 40.61 29.58
CA PRO A 240 -83.17 39.52 30.57
C PRO A 240 -84.26 38.43 30.52
N PHE A 241 -85.35 38.63 29.78
CA PHE A 241 -86.40 37.65 29.56
C PHE A 241 -86.31 36.87 28.23
N CYS A 242 -85.31 37.14 27.38
CA CYS A 242 -85.16 36.45 26.09
C CYS A 242 -84.03 35.42 26.13
N HIS A 243 -84.28 34.24 25.53
CA HIS A 243 -83.28 33.18 25.40
C HIS A 243 -82.90 32.98 23.93
N GLU A 244 -81.65 33.27 23.59
CA GLU A 244 -81.09 32.97 22.27
C GLU A 244 -80.39 31.61 22.28
N TRP A 245 -80.66 30.80 21.27
CA TRP A 245 -79.95 29.56 21.01
C TRP A 245 -79.71 29.40 19.51
N SER A 246 -78.65 28.67 19.14
CA SER A 246 -78.36 28.38 17.74
C SER A 246 -78.59 26.91 17.43
N ALA A 247 -79.05 26.65 16.22
CA ALA A 247 -79.22 25.31 15.70
C ALA A 247 -78.55 25.21 14.33
N VAL A 248 -78.11 24.00 13.98
CA VAL A 248 -77.57 23.70 12.66
C VAL A 248 -78.63 22.92 11.89
N ASP A 249 -78.85 23.33 10.64
CA ASP A 249 -79.67 22.58 9.71
C ASP A 249 -78.96 21.27 9.35
N CYS A 250 -79.62 20.14 9.63
CA CYS A 250 -79.04 18.81 9.45
C CYS A 250 -78.83 18.44 7.96
N VAL A 251 -79.33 19.24 7.01
CA VAL A 251 -79.26 18.99 5.55
C VAL A 251 -78.24 19.92 4.89
N THR A 252 -78.24 21.20 5.25
CA THR A 252 -77.37 22.20 4.61
C THR A 252 -76.14 22.57 5.43
N VAL A 253 -76.08 22.14 6.70
CA VAL A 253 -75.01 22.48 7.66
C VAL A 253 -74.89 24.00 7.90
N ILE A 254 -75.97 24.75 7.61
CA ILE A 254 -76.05 26.18 7.88
C ILE A 254 -76.50 26.39 9.33
N GLN A 255 -75.80 27.26 10.06
CA GLN A 255 -76.13 27.61 11.44
C GLN A 255 -77.11 28.80 11.48
N GLU A 256 -78.26 28.60 12.12
CA GLU A 256 -79.30 29.62 12.29
C GLU A 256 -79.50 29.95 13.79
N ILE A 257 -79.84 31.20 14.08
CA ILE A 257 -80.04 31.71 15.45
C ILE A 257 -81.53 31.90 15.68
N PHE A 258 -82.04 31.29 16.74
CA PHE A 258 -83.43 31.38 17.17
C PHE A 258 -83.51 32.14 18.50
N GLN A 259 -84.53 32.98 18.62
CA GLN A 259 -84.80 33.78 19.81
C GLN A 259 -86.22 33.43 20.28
N GLU A 260 -86.33 33.05 21.54
CA GLU A 260 -87.59 32.76 22.23
C GLU A 260 -87.84 33.80 23.34
#